data_AF-A0AAV0GHC9-F1
#
_entry.id   AF-A0AAV0GHC9-F1
#
_cell.length_a   1.000
_cell.length_b   1.000
_cell.length_c   1.000
_cell.angle_alpha   90.00
_cell.angle_beta   90.00
_cell.angle_gamma   90.00
#
_symmetry.space_group_name_H-M   'P 1'
#
loop_
_entity.id
_entity.type
_entity.pdbx_description
1 polymer ?
#
loop_
_entity_poly.entity_id
_entity_poly.type
_entity_poly.pdbx_seq_one_letter_code
_entity_poly.pdbx_strand_id
1 'polypeptide(L)'
;MDGNTIQSRGSISSISTSTQAHDAHGSGSINAPSEFVNHGLVLWNQIRQHWVGSKKPQNQSQQPSEPKLNWNSTYDSLLGSNKPFTEPIPLGEMVDFLVDIWGQDGMYD
;
A
#
# COMPACT_ATOMS: atom_id res chain seq x y z
N MET A 1 32.02 -11.47 30.66
CA MET A 1 31.20 -12.22 29.68
C MET A 1 29.78 -12.19 30.17
N ASP A 2 29.14 -11.05 29.98
CA ASP A 2 27.76 -10.72 30.31
C ASP A 2 26.91 -10.96 29.05
N GLY A 3 26.10 -12.01 29.10
CA GLY A 3 25.21 -12.41 28.01
C GLY A 3 23.94 -11.57 28.03
N ASN A 4 23.80 -10.66 27.08
CA ASN A 4 22.55 -9.94 26.84
C ASN A 4 21.73 -10.67 25.77
N THR A 5 20.92 -11.65 26.19
CA THR A 5 19.93 -12.30 25.32
C THR A 5 18.74 -11.35 25.12
N ILE A 6 18.71 -10.65 23.99
CA ILE A 6 17.55 -9.86 23.55
C ILE A 6 16.46 -10.84 23.08
N GLN A 7 15.50 -11.17 23.94
CA GLN A 7 14.28 -11.85 23.52
C GLN A 7 13.27 -10.82 23.01
N SER A 8 13.34 -10.52 21.71
CA SER A 8 12.32 -9.72 21.05
C SER A 8 11.04 -10.53 20.96
N ARG A 9 10.06 -10.22 21.83
CA ARG A 9 8.72 -10.79 21.78
C ARG A 9 7.99 -10.24 20.55
N GLY A 10 8.24 -10.85 19.39
CA GLY A 10 7.42 -10.69 18.20
C GLY A 10 6.11 -11.44 18.38
N SER A 11 5.08 -10.76 18.89
CA SER A 11 3.71 -11.27 18.82
C SER A 11 3.25 -11.21 17.36
N ILE A 12 3.44 -12.30 16.62
CA ILE A 12 2.73 -12.51 15.36
C ILE A 12 1.31 -12.95 15.71
N SER A 13 0.34 -12.06 15.52
CA SER A 13 -1.07 -12.46 15.49
C SER A 13 -1.27 -13.34 14.26
N SER A 14 -1.40 -14.64 14.48
CA SER A 14 -1.79 -15.59 13.44
C SER A 14 -3.24 -15.33 13.03
N ILE A 15 -3.46 -14.64 11.92
CA ILE A 15 -4.79 -14.60 11.28
C ILE A 15 -4.92 -15.92 10.52
N SER A 16 -5.56 -16.90 11.16
CA SER A 16 -6.05 -18.09 10.48
C SER A 16 -7.20 -17.68 9.56
N THR A 17 -6.96 -17.55 8.26
CA THR A 17 -8.02 -17.52 7.25
C THR A 17 -8.62 -18.93 7.15
N SER A 18 -9.51 -19.27 8.08
CA SER A 18 -10.39 -20.43 7.89
C SER A 18 -11.53 -19.97 6.99
N THR A 19 -11.45 -20.28 5.71
CA THR A 19 -12.62 -20.39 4.84
C THR A 19 -13.47 -21.53 5.38
N GLN A 20 -14.32 -21.25 6.37
CA GLN A 20 -15.28 -22.22 6.89
C GLN A 20 -16.35 -22.41 5.81
N ALA A 21 -16.17 -23.47 5.02
CA ALA A 21 -17.24 -24.09 4.27
C ALA A 21 -18.33 -24.48 5.29
N HIS A 22 -19.45 -23.77 5.23
CA HIS A 22 -20.65 -24.16 5.96
C HIS A 22 -21.11 -25.51 5.46
N ASP A 23 -21.05 -26.52 6.32
CA ASP A 23 -22.16 -27.44 6.60
C ASP A 23 -21.74 -28.41 7.72
N ALA A 24 -22.04 -28.05 8.96
CA ALA A 24 -22.13 -28.99 10.06
C ALA A 24 -23.04 -28.40 11.15
N HIS A 25 -24.32 -28.78 11.09
CA HIS A 25 -25.24 -28.62 12.21
C HIS A 25 -24.74 -29.40 13.42
N GLY A 26 -24.62 -28.74 14.58
CA GLY A 26 -24.49 -29.47 15.84
C GLY A 26 -23.91 -28.69 17.01
N SER A 27 -24.81 -28.26 17.90
CA SER A 27 -24.58 -28.08 19.34
C SER A 27 -23.99 -26.76 19.86
N GLY A 28 -24.91 -25.85 20.23
CA GLY A 28 -24.94 -25.28 21.58
C GLY A 28 -24.01 -24.12 21.90
N SER A 29 -24.40 -22.89 21.53
CA SER A 29 -24.17 -21.70 22.37
C SER A 29 -25.17 -20.60 22.00
N ILE A 30 -25.56 -19.84 23.00
CA ILE A 30 -26.80 -19.06 23.11
C ILE A 30 -26.66 -17.71 22.39
N ASN A 31 -27.53 -17.45 21.41
CA ASN A 31 -28.13 -16.17 21.00
C ASN A 31 -27.31 -14.86 21.15
N ALA A 32 -26.10 -14.78 20.62
CA ALA A 32 -25.52 -13.50 20.22
C ALA A 32 -25.75 -13.33 18.71
N PRO A 33 -26.38 -12.24 18.22
CA PRO A 33 -26.38 -11.98 16.79
C PRO A 33 -24.91 -11.80 16.38
N SER A 34 -24.46 -12.61 15.42
CA SER A 34 -23.12 -12.46 14.83
C SER A 34 -22.96 -11.00 14.40
N GLU A 35 -21.97 -10.30 14.96
CA GLU A 35 -21.69 -8.91 14.61
C GLU A 35 -21.40 -8.82 13.11
N PHE A 36 -21.98 -7.83 12.43
CA PHE A 36 -21.72 -7.64 11.01
C PHE A 36 -20.24 -7.32 10.78
N VAL A 37 -19.53 -8.23 10.11
CA VAL A 37 -18.15 -8.00 9.70
C VAL A 37 -18.13 -7.41 8.29
N ASN A 38 -17.60 -6.20 8.17
CA ASN A 38 -17.34 -5.59 6.86
C ASN A 38 -16.03 -6.14 6.25
N HIS A 39 -16.15 -7.25 5.54
CA HIS A 39 -15.03 -7.93 4.89
C HIS A 39 -14.30 -7.02 3.88
N GLY A 40 -15.00 -6.11 3.21
CA GLY A 40 -14.40 -5.16 2.26
C GLY A 40 -13.51 -4.12 2.93
N LEU A 41 -13.95 -3.58 4.07
CA LEU A 41 -13.14 -2.67 4.89
C LEU A 41 -11.89 -3.36 5.45
N VAL A 42 -12.03 -4.62 5.88
CA VAL A 42 -10.89 -5.42 6.36
C VAL A 42 -9.86 -5.62 5.25
N LEU A 43 -10.30 -6.03 4.06
CA LEU A 43 -9.41 -6.24 2.91
C LEU A 43 -8.73 -4.94 2.48
N TRP A 44 -9.46 -3.83 2.41
CA TRP A 44 -8.88 -2.53 2.06
C TRP A 44 -7.84 -2.08 3.08
N ASN A 45 -8.12 -2.23 4.38
CA ASN A 45 -7.15 -1.90 5.43
C ASN A 45 -5.90 -2.78 5.31
N GLN A 46 -6.04 -4.08 5.04
CA GLN A 46 -4.91 -4.97 4.83
C GLN A 46 -4.06 -4.53 3.64
N ILE A 47 -4.68 -4.29 2.47
CA ILE A 47 -3.99 -3.79 1.28
C ILE A 47 -3.27 -2.49 1.62
N ARG A 48 -3.95 -1.50 2.20
CA ARG A 48 -3.35 -0.22 2.55
C ARG A 48 -2.15 -0.36 3.49
N GLN A 49 -2.19 -1.27 4.47
CA GLN A 49 -1.03 -1.54 5.34
C GLN A 49 0.18 -2.07 4.55
N HIS A 50 -0.03 -2.90 3.51
CA HIS A 50 1.05 -3.32 2.62
C HIS A 50 1.61 -2.17 1.78
N TRP A 51 0.79 -1.21 1.36
CA TRP A 51 1.23 -0.02 0.61
C TRP A 51 1.99 0.99 1.48
N VAL A 52 1.60 1.08 2.76
CA VAL A 52 2.25 1.92 3.77
C VAL A 52 3.48 1.23 4.38
N GLY A 53 3.65 -0.09 4.16
CA GLY A 53 4.59 -0.96 4.86
C GLY A 53 6.07 -0.60 4.71
N SER A 54 6.76 -0.56 5.85
CA SER A 54 8.22 -0.54 6.03
C SER A 54 8.98 0.72 5.60
N LYS A 55 8.33 1.87 5.48
CA LYS A 55 9.05 3.15 5.55
C LYS A 55 9.44 3.39 7.00
N LYS A 56 10.44 2.66 7.50
CA LYS A 56 11.30 3.23 8.53
C LYS A 56 11.71 4.58 7.94
N PRO A 57 11.58 5.72 8.64
CA PRO A 57 12.28 6.92 8.24
C PRO A 57 13.77 6.62 8.43
N GLN A 58 14.32 5.73 7.59
CA GLN A 58 15.73 5.72 7.34
C GLN A 58 15.96 7.10 6.77
N ASN A 59 16.75 7.87 7.49
CA ASN A 59 17.25 9.18 7.12
C ASN A 59 17.94 9.12 5.74
N GLN A 60 17.19 8.88 4.66
CA GLN A 60 17.52 9.43 3.37
C GLN A 60 17.21 10.89 3.54
N SER A 61 18.23 11.59 4.02
CA SER A 61 18.45 12.99 3.68
C SER A 61 17.79 13.28 2.34
N GLN A 62 17.02 14.36 2.30
CA GLN A 62 16.49 15.02 1.12
C GLN A 62 17.66 15.46 0.22
N GLN A 63 18.44 14.52 -0.27
CA GLN A 63 19.25 14.73 -1.44
C GLN A 63 18.25 14.81 -2.60
N PRO A 64 18.38 15.80 -3.49
CA PRO A 64 17.62 15.78 -4.73
C PRO A 64 18.01 14.50 -5.47
N SER A 65 17.18 13.47 -5.32
CA SER A 65 17.25 12.29 -6.18
C SER A 65 17.06 12.79 -7.59
N GLU A 66 17.84 12.25 -8.52
CA GLU A 66 17.62 12.56 -9.93
C GLU A 66 16.16 12.26 -10.29
N PRO A 67 15.53 13.14 -11.08
CA PRO A 67 14.19 12.90 -11.60
C PRO A 67 14.14 11.52 -12.27
N LYS A 68 13.20 10.70 -11.83
CA LYS A 68 12.96 9.35 -12.37
C LYS A 68 12.12 9.40 -13.64
N LEU A 69 11.29 10.43 -13.76
CA LEU A 69 10.55 10.76 -14.95
C LEU A 69 11.46 11.46 -15.95
N ASN A 70 11.29 11.11 -17.21
CA ASN A 70 11.89 11.86 -18.30
C ASN A 70 10.94 13.00 -18.66
N TRP A 71 11.37 14.25 -18.47
CA TRP A 71 10.58 15.44 -18.82
C TRP A 71 10.29 15.57 -20.33
N ASN A 72 10.99 14.80 -21.17
CA ASN A 72 10.71 14.73 -22.61
C ASN A 72 9.67 13.66 -22.98
N SER A 73 9.13 12.91 -22.01
CA SER A 73 8.11 11.90 -22.28
C SER A 73 6.71 12.51 -22.37
N THR A 74 5.92 12.06 -23.34
CA THR A 74 4.51 12.45 -23.48
C THR A 74 3.63 11.69 -22.48
N TYR A 75 2.49 12.27 -22.11
CA TYR A 75 1.47 11.64 -21.26
C TYR A 75 1.14 10.20 -21.71
N ASP A 76 0.84 10.01 -23.00
CA ASP A 76 0.52 8.68 -23.55
C ASP A 76 1.68 7.68 -23.42
N SER A 77 2.93 8.13 -23.50
CA SER A 77 4.09 7.26 -23.35
C SER A 77 4.29 6.79 -21.90
N LEU A 78 3.88 7.60 -20.92
CA LEU A 78 4.05 7.31 -19.49
C LEU A 78 2.83 6.62 -18.88
N LEU A 79 1.63 7.04 -19.26
CA LEU A 79 0.36 6.64 -18.66
C LEU A 79 -0.59 5.94 -19.63
N GLY A 80 -0.23 5.79 -20.91
CA GLY A 80 -1.03 5.05 -21.89
C GLY A 80 -1.06 3.53 -21.65
N SER A 81 -0.30 3.02 -20.68
CA SER A 81 -0.33 1.61 -20.27
C SER A 81 -0.44 1.47 -18.75
N ASN A 82 -1.10 0.41 -18.29
CA ASN A 82 -1.20 0.07 -16.86
C ASN A 82 0.01 -0.75 -16.37
N LYS A 83 1.12 -0.75 -17.11
CA LYS A 83 2.34 -1.45 -16.68
C LYS A 83 2.98 -0.68 -15.52
N PRO A 84 3.44 -1.37 -14.46
CA PRO A 84 4.18 -0.71 -13.39
C PRO A 84 5.44 -0.03 -13.91
N PHE A 85 5.80 1.10 -13.31
CA PHE A 85 7.10 1.73 -13.55
C PHE A 85 8.24 0.83 -13.04
N THR A 86 9.37 0.87 -13.73
CA THR A 86 10.59 0.13 -13.35
C THR A 86 11.06 0.52 -11.95
N GLU A 87 10.88 1.78 -11.59
CA GLU A 87 11.16 2.29 -10.26
C GLU A 87 9.95 3.03 -9.66
N PRO A 88 9.78 3.03 -8.33
CA PRO A 88 8.75 3.83 -7.69
C PRO A 88 9.05 5.32 -7.88
N ILE A 89 8.09 6.02 -8.48
CA ILE A 89 8.13 7.46 -8.71
C ILE A 89 7.56 8.18 -7.48
N PRO A 90 8.29 9.15 -6.90
CA PRO A 90 7.75 10.05 -5.89
C PRO A 90 6.46 10.73 -6.37
N LEU A 91 5.43 10.78 -5.53
CA LEU A 91 4.15 11.35 -5.92
C LEU A 91 4.26 12.82 -6.37
N GLY A 92 5.09 13.62 -5.71
CA GLY A 92 5.31 15.02 -6.09
C GLY A 92 5.85 15.15 -7.51
N GLU A 93 6.78 14.28 -7.90
CA GLU A 93 7.36 14.28 -9.24
C GLU A 93 6.32 14.00 -10.34
N MET A 94 5.42 13.04 -10.10
CA MET A 94 4.31 12.76 -11.02
C MET A 94 3.33 13.93 -11.12
N VAL A 95 3.06 14.62 -10.00
CA VAL A 95 2.18 15.80 -9.99
C VAL A 95 2.81 16.94 -10.78
N ASP A 96 4.07 17.25 -10.54
CA ASP A 96 4.80 18.32 -11.24
C ASP A 96 4.81 18.07 -12.76
N PHE A 97 5.12 16.83 -13.17
CA PHE A 97 5.07 16.42 -14.57
C PHE A 97 3.69 16.59 -15.22
N LEU A 98 2.61 16.21 -14.53
CA LEU A 98 1.24 16.35 -15.07
C LEU A 98 0.81 17.81 -15.21
N VAL A 99 1.18 18.65 -14.23
CA VAL A 99 0.90 20.09 -14.27
C VAL A 99 1.57 20.74 -15.48
N ASP A 100 2.83 20.39 -15.77
CA ASP A 100 3.57 20.88 -16.94
C ASP A 100 2.87 20.49 -18.25
N ILE A 101 2.43 19.24 -18.39
CA ILE A 101 1.72 18.77 -19.59
C ILE A 101 0.37 19.47 -19.75
N TRP A 102 -0.43 19.57 -18.70
CA TRP A 102 -1.73 20.23 -18.77
C TRP A 102 -1.60 21.71 -19.14
N GLY A 103 -0.54 22.37 -18.68
CA GLY A 103 -0.18 23.72 -19.11
C GLY A 103 0.15 23.80 -20.61
N GLN A 104 0.94 22.86 -21.13
CA GLN A 104 1.27 22.80 -22.56
C GLN A 104 0.07 22.49 -23.46
N ASP A 105 -0.84 21.64 -23.00
CA ASP A 105 -2.07 21.27 -23.72
C ASP A 105 -3.16 22.36 -23.67
N GLY A 106 -2.94 23.47 -22.95
CA GLY A 106 -3.90 24.57 -22.83
C GLY A 106 -5.14 24.20 -22.02
N MET A 107 -5.06 23.21 -21.11
CA MET A 107 -6.20 22.80 -20.27
C MET A 107 -6.66 23.87 -19.27
N TYR A 108 -5.89 24.95 -19.12
CA TYR A 108 -6.14 26.06 -18.20
C TYR A 108 -6.56 27.37 -18.90
N ASP A 109 -6.64 27.40 -20.24
CA ASP A 109 -7.01 28.58 -21.05
C ASP A 109 -8.51 28.62 -21.40
#